data_AF-A0A3L6TJ30-F1
#
_entry.id   AF-A0A3L6TJ30-F1
#
_cell.length_a   1.000
_cell.length_b   1.000
_cell.length_c   1.000
_cell.angle_alpha   90.00
_cell.angle_beta   90.00
_cell.angle_gamma   90.00
#
_symmetry.space_group_name_H-M   'P 1'
#
loop_
_entity.id
_entity.type
_entity.pdbx_description
1 polymer ?
#
loop_
_entity_poly.entity_id
_entity_poly.type
_entity_poly.pdbx_seq_one_letter_code
_entity_poly.pdbx_strand_id
1 'polypeptide(L)'
;MFDDFVLLARGGLIAYHGPVSEVETYFAGLGVKVPDRENPPDYFIDILEGIVKTKIRGNVAPKHLPLLWMLHNGYEVPDDFQKDLENINTIRELYTVRSISSEQSLAEQMENTSSVHHNVRKSNKSLERKTPGVFAQYGYYLGRVAKQRLRESTQQAVDYLILCIAGICIGTIARVRDDSFGVASYGYTIMAVSLLCQLAALRSFSPEKLQYWRERESGMSTLAYFLARDTIDHFNTAVKSIIFLSTFYFFNNPRSTLRDNYLVLLALIYCVTGIGYTFSVWFELGLAQLWELNQTFHGL
;
A
#
# COMPACT_ATOMS: atom_id res chain seq x y z
N MET A 1 13.93 -23.21 -9.08
CA MET A 1 14.90 -23.84 -8.16
C MET A 1 15.69 -22.69 -7.54
N PHE A 2 15.99 -22.75 -6.25
CA PHE A 2 16.71 -21.68 -5.54
C PHE A 2 18.22 -21.88 -5.71
N ASP A 3 18.95 -20.81 -6.00
CA ASP A 3 20.41 -20.84 -6.10
C ASP A 3 21.04 -20.62 -4.71
N ASP A 4 20.57 -19.59 -4.00
CA ASP A 4 20.97 -19.26 -2.63
C ASP A 4 19.79 -19.40 -1.65
N PHE A 5 20.11 -19.84 -0.44
CA PHE A 5 19.20 -19.99 0.68
C PHE A 5 19.60 -19.07 1.83
N VAL A 6 18.65 -18.26 2.30
CA VAL A 6 18.81 -17.40 3.47
C VAL A 6 17.81 -17.85 4.52
N LEU A 7 18.31 -18.18 5.72
CA LEU A 7 17.49 -18.53 6.86
C LEU A 7 17.63 -17.45 7.94
N LEU A 8 16.49 -16.84 8.31
CA LEU A 8 16.42 -15.80 9.33
C LEU A 8 15.75 -16.34 10.59
N ALA A 9 16.40 -16.14 11.74
CA ALA A 9 15.85 -16.39 13.05
C ALA A 9 15.06 -15.18 13.57
N ARG A 10 14.32 -15.39 14.66
CA ARG A 10 13.58 -14.33 15.36
C ARG A 10 14.51 -13.16 15.71
N GLY A 11 14.08 -11.95 15.40
CA GLY A 11 14.89 -10.74 15.57
C GLY A 11 15.69 -10.32 14.34
N GLY A 12 15.49 -10.99 13.19
CA GLY A 12 16.16 -10.63 11.93
C GLY A 12 17.62 -11.10 11.86
N LEU A 13 18.02 -12.03 12.73
CA LEU A 13 19.37 -12.56 12.79
C LEU A 13 19.54 -13.67 11.74
N ILE A 14 20.69 -13.72 11.08
CA ILE A 14 20.97 -14.74 10.06
C ILE A 14 21.40 -16.03 10.74
N ALA A 15 20.67 -17.12 10.48
CA ALA A 15 21.01 -18.47 10.92
C ALA A 15 21.78 -19.26 9.86
N TYR A 16 21.59 -18.93 8.57
CA TYR A 16 22.35 -19.46 7.44
C TYR A 16 22.21 -18.55 6.22
N HIS A 17 23.27 -18.43 5.43
CA HIS A 17 23.25 -17.77 4.12
C HIS A 17 24.27 -18.44 3.19
N GLY A 18 23.80 -19.05 2.11
CA GLY A 18 24.67 -19.72 1.12
C GLY A 18 23.91 -20.64 0.16
N PRO A 19 24.63 -21.43 -0.66
CA PRO A 19 24.02 -22.30 -1.66
C PRO A 19 23.14 -23.40 -1.05
N VAL A 20 22.02 -23.70 -1.71
CA VAL A 20 21.07 -24.74 -1.23
C VAL A 20 21.75 -26.10 -1.02
N SER A 21 22.74 -26.45 -1.85
CA SER A 21 23.49 -27.71 -1.74
C SER A 21 24.30 -27.84 -0.44
N GLU A 22 24.66 -26.72 0.18
CA GLU A 22 25.51 -26.70 1.37
C GLU A 22 24.71 -26.63 2.68
N VAL A 23 23.42 -26.27 2.61
CA VAL A 23 22.60 -26.05 3.80
C VAL A 23 22.48 -27.31 4.66
N GLU A 24 22.23 -28.46 4.03
CA GLU A 24 22.11 -29.73 4.74
C GLU A 24 23.46 -30.16 5.34
N THR A 25 24.56 -29.88 4.64
CA THR A 25 25.91 -30.17 5.11
C THR A 25 26.27 -29.34 6.33
N TYR A 26 25.91 -28.05 6.35
CA TYR A 26 26.09 -27.15 7.48
C TYR A 26 25.30 -27.61 8.71
N PHE A 27 23.99 -27.83 8.57
CA PHE A 27 23.14 -28.27 9.68
C PHE A 27 23.50 -29.68 10.16
N ALA A 28 23.90 -30.58 9.26
CA ALA A 28 24.45 -31.89 9.63
C ALA A 28 25.73 -31.76 10.47
N GLY A 29 26.58 -30.77 10.18
CA GLY A 29 27.75 -30.41 10.99
C GLY A 29 27.41 -30.01 12.43
N LEU A 30 26.26 -29.34 12.63
CA LEU A 30 25.73 -28.98 13.94
C LEU A 30 25.03 -30.15 14.68
N GLY A 31 24.88 -31.30 14.02
CA GLY A 31 24.19 -32.48 14.53
C GLY A 31 22.69 -32.52 14.23
N VAL A 32 22.21 -31.63 13.36
CA VAL A 32 20.81 -31.62 12.89
C VAL A 32 20.72 -32.42 11.59
N LYS A 33 20.02 -33.56 11.63
CA LYS A 33 19.68 -34.31 10.42
C LYS A 33 18.21 -34.14 10.11
N VAL A 34 17.91 -33.88 8.83
CA VAL A 34 16.54 -33.78 8.31
C VAL A 34 15.99 -35.19 8.10
N PRO A 35 14.75 -35.50 8.53
CA PRO A 35 14.08 -36.77 8.23
C PRO A 35 13.74 -36.91 6.74
N ASP A 36 13.81 -38.13 6.20
CA ASP A 36 13.57 -38.42 4.76
C ASP A 36 12.15 -38.08 4.26
N ARG A 37 11.21 -37.78 5.16
CA ARG A 37 9.80 -37.50 4.83
C ARG A 37 9.36 -36.08 5.16
N GLU A 38 10.31 -35.19 5.49
CA GLU A 38 10.03 -33.78 5.77
C GLU A 38 10.73 -32.87 4.78
N ASN A 39 10.14 -31.70 4.54
CA ASN A 39 10.71 -30.69 3.66
C ASN A 39 11.85 -29.95 4.40
N PRO A 40 13.09 -29.93 3.90
CA PRO A 40 14.23 -29.37 4.63
C PRO A 40 14.06 -27.91 5.11
N PRO A 41 13.55 -26.96 4.30
CA PRO A 41 13.35 -25.58 4.76
C PRO A 41 12.37 -25.48 5.93
N ASP A 42 11.27 -26.23 5.88
CA ASP A 42 10.25 -26.22 6.94
C ASP A 42 10.84 -26.79 8.25
N TYR A 43 11.61 -27.88 8.15
CA TYR A 43 12.29 -28.47 9.30
C TYR A 43 13.30 -27.51 9.96
N PHE A 44 14.05 -26.73 9.18
CA PHE A 44 14.95 -25.72 9.74
C PHE A 44 14.20 -24.57 10.43
N ILE A 45 13.02 -24.18 9.91
CA ILE A 45 12.14 -23.19 10.55
C ILE A 45 11.60 -23.73 11.87
N ASP A 46 11.11 -24.97 11.89
CA ASP A 46 10.58 -25.61 13.11
C ASP A 46 11.64 -25.74 14.22
N ILE A 47 12.90 -25.94 13.84
CA ILE A 47 14.04 -25.91 14.77
C ILE A 47 14.22 -24.51 15.33
N LEU A 48 14.26 -23.47 14.50
CA LEU A 48 14.43 -22.09 14.93
C LEU A 48 13.29 -21.58 15.82
N GLU A 49 12.06 -22.03 15.55
CA GLU A 49 10.88 -21.73 16.38
C GLU A 49 10.86 -22.51 17.69
N GLY A 50 11.71 -23.55 17.82
CA GLY A 50 11.80 -24.39 19.00
C GLY A 50 10.66 -25.40 19.13
N ILE A 51 9.95 -25.66 18.03
CA ILE A 51 8.85 -26.64 17.94
C ILE A 51 9.43 -28.06 17.99
N VAL A 52 10.55 -28.29 17.30
CA VAL A 52 11.25 -29.58 17.32
C VAL A 52 12.37 -29.56 18.35
N LYS A 53 12.27 -30.43 19.36
CA LYS A 53 13.33 -30.67 20.34
C LYS A 53 14.41 -31.57 19.74
N THR A 54 15.25 -31.02 18.86
CA THR A 54 16.42 -31.75 18.37
C THR A 54 17.53 -31.75 19.41
N LYS A 55 18.24 -32.87 19.56
CA LYS A 55 19.49 -32.93 20.33
C LYS A 55 20.60 -32.31 19.49
N ILE A 56 20.62 -30.99 19.37
CA ILE A 56 21.76 -30.26 18.81
C ILE A 56 22.99 -30.60 19.67
N ARG A 57 24.14 -30.89 19.04
CA ARG A 57 25.36 -31.25 19.78
C ARG A 57 25.65 -30.16 20.84
N GLY A 58 25.69 -30.57 22.11
CA GLY A 58 25.99 -29.66 23.23
C GLY A 58 24.79 -29.05 23.97
N ASN A 59 23.55 -29.54 23.76
CA ASN A 59 22.34 -29.00 24.42
C ASN A 59 22.11 -27.51 24.13
N VAL A 60 22.49 -27.08 22.92
CA VAL A 60 22.39 -25.69 22.47
C VAL A 60 20.93 -25.37 22.17
N ALA A 61 20.39 -24.33 22.80
CA ALA A 61 19.06 -23.83 22.49
C ALA A 61 18.99 -23.29 21.04
N PRO A 62 17.84 -23.41 20.35
CA PRO A 62 17.64 -22.87 19.01
C PRO A 62 17.99 -21.38 18.84
N LYS A 63 17.93 -20.62 19.92
CA LYS A 63 18.30 -19.21 19.99
C LYS A 63 19.77 -18.92 19.65
N HIS A 64 20.64 -19.93 19.74
CA HIS A 64 22.07 -19.77 19.48
C HIS A 64 22.50 -20.19 18.07
N LEU A 65 21.58 -20.68 17.21
CA LEU A 65 21.90 -20.97 15.80
C LEU A 65 22.46 -19.76 15.05
N PRO A 66 21.89 -18.54 15.20
CA PRO A 66 22.49 -17.35 14.60
C PRO A 66 23.89 -17.04 15.13
N LEU A 67 24.14 -17.29 16.41
CA LEU A 67 25.45 -17.07 17.02
C LEU A 67 26.49 -18.07 16.49
N LEU A 68 26.11 -19.33 16.31
CA LEU A 68 26.96 -20.35 15.68
C LEU A 68 27.30 -19.97 14.23
N TRP A 69 26.35 -19.41 13.49
CA TRP A 69 26.60 -18.89 12.15
C TRP A 69 27.57 -17.69 12.14
N MET A 70 27.45 -16.80 13.14
CA MET A 70 28.38 -15.68 13.30
C MET A 70 29.80 -16.16 13.59
N LEU A 71 29.94 -17.13 14.49
CA LEU A 71 31.24 -17.74 14.81
C LEU A 71 31.84 -18.51 13.63
N HIS A 72 31.00 -19.23 12.87
CA HIS A 72 31.43 -19.97 11.68
C HIS A 72 32.06 -19.06 10.62
N ASN A 73 31.52 -17.84 10.45
CA ASN A 73 31.99 -16.87 9.47
C ASN A 73 32.94 -15.80 10.03
N GLY A 74 33.28 -15.86 11.33
CA GLY A 74 34.18 -14.90 11.98
C GLY A 74 33.60 -13.48 12.15
N TYR A 75 32.27 -13.33 12.19
CA TYR A 75 31.64 -12.03 12.41
C TYR A 75 31.79 -11.53 13.85
N GLU A 76 31.87 -10.21 14.03
CA GLU A 76 31.85 -9.58 15.35
C GLU A 76 30.51 -9.85 16.05
N VAL A 77 30.56 -10.41 17.26
CA VAL A 77 29.37 -10.77 18.03
C VAL A 77 28.93 -9.56 18.87
N PRO A 78 27.67 -9.09 18.76
CA PRO A 78 27.15 -7.98 19.54
C PRO A 78 27.21 -8.23 21.05
N ASP A 79 27.42 -7.17 21.83
CA ASP A 79 27.59 -7.24 23.29
C ASP A 79 26.42 -7.95 24.01
N ASP A 80 25.20 -7.84 23.47
CA ASP A 80 24.00 -8.50 23.99
C ASP A 80 24.10 -10.04 24.04
N PHE A 81 24.94 -10.63 23.17
CA PHE A 81 25.12 -12.08 23.05
C PHE A 81 26.36 -12.62 23.78
N GLN A 82 27.17 -11.76 24.42
CA GLN A 82 28.37 -12.19 25.14
C GLN A 82 28.04 -13.11 26.33
N LYS A 83 26.91 -12.88 27.00
CA LYS A 83 26.42 -13.74 28.11
C LYS A 83 26.05 -15.15 27.62
N ASP A 84 25.55 -15.26 26.40
CA ASP A 84 25.22 -16.54 25.78
C ASP A 84 26.47 -17.25 25.24
N LEU A 85 27.48 -16.48 24.81
CA LEU A 85 28.78 -17.00 24.38
C LEU A 85 29.55 -17.68 25.52
N GLU A 86 29.48 -17.15 26.75
CA GLU A 86 30.07 -17.79 27.93
C GLU A 86 29.49 -19.18 28.22
N ASN A 87 28.18 -19.36 28.01
CA ASN A 87 27.51 -20.66 28.13
C ASN A 87 27.92 -21.66 27.03
N ILE A 88 28.42 -21.16 25.89
CA ILE A 88 28.82 -21.96 24.72
C ILE A 88 30.33 -22.26 24.71
N ASN A 89 31.14 -21.61 25.55
CA ASN A 89 32.60 -21.80 25.58
C ASN A 89 33.04 -23.24 25.89
N THR A 90 32.21 -24.08 26.52
CA THR A 90 32.42 -25.54 26.68
C THR A 90 32.30 -26.33 25.37
N ILE A 91 31.67 -25.76 24.34
CA ILE A 91 31.46 -26.37 23.00
C ILE A 91 32.56 -25.92 22.03
N ARG A 92 33.22 -24.79 22.31
CA ARG A 92 34.31 -24.23 21.51
C ARG A 92 35.47 -25.21 21.29
N GLU A 93 35.77 -26.07 22.28
CA GLU A 93 36.81 -27.12 22.16
C GLU A 93 36.46 -28.23 21.15
N LEU A 94 35.18 -28.43 20.81
CA LEU A 94 34.75 -29.45 19.84
C LEU A 94 34.83 -28.97 18.39
N TYR A 95 34.77 -27.65 18.15
CA TYR A 95 34.79 -27.07 16.79
C TYR A 95 36.19 -26.64 16.34
N THR A 96 37.06 -26.19 17.25
CA THR A 96 38.45 -25.79 16.92
C THR A 96 39.31 -26.93 16.37
N VAL A 97 39.02 -28.19 16.72
CA VAL A 97 39.76 -29.36 16.21
C VAL A 97 39.44 -29.66 14.74
N ARG A 98 38.30 -29.18 14.20
CA ARG A 98 37.91 -29.41 12.80
C ARG A 98 38.22 -28.23 11.88
N SER A 99 38.36 -27.02 12.42
CA SER A 99 38.61 -25.79 11.66
C SER A 99 40.02 -25.66 11.08
N ILE A 100 41.02 -26.39 11.58
CA ILE A 100 42.40 -26.37 11.04
C ILE A 100 42.47 -26.92 9.59
N SER A 101 41.45 -27.68 9.14
CA SER A 101 41.37 -28.17 7.76
C SER A 101 40.71 -27.21 6.76
N SER A 102 40.10 -26.12 7.24
CA SER A 102 39.30 -25.20 6.41
C SER A 102 39.86 -23.77 6.37
N GLU A 103 41.11 -23.55 6.76
CA GLU A 103 41.77 -22.25 6.63
C GLU A 103 42.05 -21.85 5.17
N GLN A 104 41.99 -22.79 4.22
CA GLN A 104 42.15 -22.51 2.79
C GLN A 104 40.95 -21.78 2.14
N SER A 105 39.74 -21.85 2.72
CA SER A 105 38.53 -21.22 2.14
C SER A 105 38.20 -19.83 2.69
N LEU A 106 38.82 -19.43 3.82
CA LEU A 106 38.55 -18.15 4.50
C LEU A 106 39.15 -16.93 3.77
N ALA A 107 40.30 -17.11 3.09
CA ALA A 107 40.91 -16.04 2.31
C ALA A 107 40.09 -15.70 1.04
N GLU A 108 39.44 -16.70 0.42
CA GLU A 108 38.59 -16.50 -0.76
C GLU A 108 37.24 -15.85 -0.44
N GLN A 109 36.68 -16.07 0.76
CA GLN A 109 35.39 -15.47 1.14
C GLN A 109 35.49 -13.99 1.55
N MET A 110 36.60 -13.57 2.18
CA MET A 110 36.79 -12.15 2.55
C MET A 110 37.05 -11.27 1.32
N GLU A 111 37.70 -11.79 0.28
CA GLU A 111 37.77 -11.13 -1.04
C GLU A 111 36.39 -11.07 -1.71
N ASN A 112 35.57 -12.13 -1.61
CA ASN A 112 34.22 -12.14 -2.16
C ASN A 112 33.27 -11.13 -1.51
N THR A 113 33.35 -10.84 -0.22
CA THR A 113 32.50 -9.80 0.40
C THR A 113 32.83 -8.41 -0.14
N SER A 114 34.11 -8.13 -0.43
CA SER A 114 34.54 -6.88 -1.06
C SER A 114 34.14 -6.79 -2.54
N SER A 115 34.17 -7.93 -3.26
CA SER A 115 33.68 -8.03 -4.64
C SER A 115 32.15 -7.95 -4.73
N VAL A 116 31.42 -8.46 -3.73
CA VAL A 116 29.97 -8.32 -3.57
C VAL A 116 29.60 -6.85 -3.40
N HIS A 117 30.30 -6.07 -2.57
CA HIS A 117 30.04 -4.62 -2.50
C HIS A 117 30.28 -3.90 -3.83
N HIS A 118 31.29 -4.30 -4.59
CA HIS A 118 31.55 -3.76 -5.93
C HIS A 118 30.50 -4.20 -6.97
N ASN A 119 30.04 -5.45 -6.92
CA ASN A 119 29.01 -6.01 -7.80
C ASN A 119 27.61 -5.49 -7.47
N VAL A 120 27.29 -5.26 -6.20
CA VAL A 120 26.05 -4.58 -5.76
C VAL A 120 26.02 -3.15 -6.26
N ARG A 121 27.14 -2.42 -6.15
CA ARG A 121 27.24 -1.05 -6.70
C ARG A 121 27.13 -1.01 -8.23
N LYS A 122 27.66 -2.02 -8.93
CA LYS A 122 27.56 -2.17 -10.39
C LYS A 122 26.14 -2.60 -10.82
N SER A 123 25.50 -3.48 -10.05
CA SER A 123 24.11 -3.94 -10.22
C SER A 123 23.12 -2.81 -10.02
N ASN A 124 23.31 -1.96 -9.01
CA ASN A 124 22.50 -0.76 -8.78
C ASN A 124 22.51 0.20 -9.98
N LYS A 125 23.63 0.24 -10.74
CA LYS A 125 23.75 1.05 -11.96
C LYS A 125 22.98 0.45 -13.15
N SER A 126 22.83 -0.88 -13.21
CA SER A 126 21.96 -1.56 -14.18
C SER A 126 20.49 -1.62 -13.76
N LEU A 127 20.19 -1.40 -12.48
CA LEU A 127 18.84 -1.32 -11.92
C LEU A 127 18.23 0.09 -12.03
N GLU A 128 18.92 1.03 -12.69
CA GLU A 128 18.43 2.38 -12.93
C GLU A 128 17.26 2.34 -13.93
N ARG A 129 16.08 2.05 -13.37
CA ARG A 129 14.84 1.85 -14.11
C ARG A 129 14.42 3.18 -14.72
N LYS A 130 14.55 3.29 -16.04
CA LYS A 130 13.98 4.42 -16.79
C LYS A 130 12.47 4.31 -16.79
N THR A 131 11.81 5.08 -15.94
CA THR A 131 10.35 5.24 -16.02
C THR A 131 9.99 6.13 -17.21
N PRO A 132 8.86 5.89 -17.89
CA PRO A 132 8.40 6.76 -18.96
C PRO A 132 8.16 8.18 -18.43
N GLY A 133 8.28 9.20 -19.28
CA GLY A 133 8.08 10.59 -18.87
C GLY A 133 6.71 10.84 -18.23
N VAL A 134 6.60 11.87 -17.40
CA VAL A 134 5.38 12.22 -16.62
C VAL A 134 4.14 12.33 -17.51
N PHE A 135 4.27 12.87 -18.72
CA PHE A 135 3.16 12.99 -19.68
C PHE A 135 2.69 11.64 -20.24
N ALA A 136 3.61 10.72 -20.51
CA ALA A 136 3.25 9.38 -20.96
C ALA A 136 2.57 8.60 -19.83
N GLN A 137 3.09 8.71 -18.59
CA GLN A 137 2.46 8.15 -17.40
C GLN A 137 1.04 8.70 -17.20
N TYR A 138 0.85 10.01 -17.36
CA TYR A 138 -0.47 10.65 -17.28
C TYR A 138 -1.46 10.03 -18.27
N GLY A 139 -1.07 9.84 -19.53
CA GLY A 139 -1.93 9.22 -20.55
C GLY A 139 -2.34 7.79 -20.18
N TYR A 140 -1.42 6.98 -19.66
CA TYR A 140 -1.72 5.62 -19.20
C TYR A 140 -2.66 5.62 -17.98
N TYR A 141 -2.41 6.49 -17.01
CA TYR A 141 -3.28 6.63 -15.86
C TYR A 141 -4.68 7.11 -16.26
N LEU A 142 -4.77 8.06 -17.18
CA LEU A 142 -6.03 8.59 -17.67
C LEU A 142 -6.87 7.49 -18.33
N GLY A 143 -6.26 6.71 -19.23
CA GLY A 143 -6.92 5.58 -19.88
C GLY A 143 -7.35 4.49 -18.90
N ARG A 144 -6.51 4.18 -17.90
CA ARG A 144 -6.82 3.20 -16.86
C ARG A 144 -8.01 3.64 -16.01
N VAL A 145 -7.96 4.86 -15.48
CA VAL A 145 -9.01 5.41 -14.61
C VAL A 145 -10.32 5.55 -15.40
N ALA A 146 -10.27 6.02 -16.65
CA ALA A 146 -11.44 6.08 -17.52
C ALA A 146 -12.08 4.69 -17.74
N LYS A 147 -11.27 3.67 -18.03
CA LYS A 147 -11.76 2.30 -18.22
C LYS A 147 -12.35 1.72 -16.94
N GLN A 148 -11.72 1.97 -15.79
CA GLN A 148 -12.24 1.55 -14.48
C GLN A 148 -13.60 2.19 -14.21
N ARG A 149 -13.74 3.49 -14.48
CA ARG A 149 -15.00 4.22 -14.35
C ARG A 149 -16.11 3.67 -15.24
N LEU A 150 -15.81 3.41 -16.51
CA LEU A 150 -16.79 2.83 -17.44
C LEU A 150 -17.22 1.42 -17.02
N ARG A 151 -16.35 0.66 -16.35
CA ARG A 151 -16.68 -0.68 -15.85
C ARG A 151 -17.55 -0.63 -14.60
N GLU A 152 -17.41 0.42 -13.78
CA GLU A 152 -18.24 0.68 -12.60
C GLU A 152 -19.49 1.52 -12.94
N SER A 153 -20.04 1.34 -14.14
CA SER A 153 -21.17 2.13 -14.65
C SER A 153 -22.43 2.00 -13.80
N THR A 154 -22.67 0.84 -13.18
CA THR A 154 -23.82 0.63 -12.29
C THR A 154 -23.81 1.64 -11.13
N GLN A 155 -22.66 1.82 -10.48
CA GLN A 155 -22.54 2.75 -9.37
C GLN A 155 -22.74 4.20 -9.82
N GLN A 156 -22.22 4.55 -11.00
CA GLN A 156 -22.45 5.87 -11.60
C GLN A 156 -23.93 6.09 -11.97
N ALA A 157 -24.60 5.06 -12.49
CA ALA A 157 -26.02 5.13 -12.83
C ALA A 157 -26.89 5.37 -11.59
N VAL A 158 -26.57 4.73 -10.46
CA VAL A 158 -27.26 4.99 -9.18
C VAL A 158 -27.06 6.43 -8.73
N ASP A 159 -25.83 6.96 -8.80
CA ASP A 159 -25.56 8.37 -8.45
C ASP A 159 -26.38 9.34 -9.33
N TYR A 160 -26.43 9.11 -10.65
CA TYR A 160 -27.22 9.94 -11.56
C TYR A 160 -28.72 9.84 -11.27
N LEU A 161 -29.24 8.64 -10.97
CA LEU A 161 -30.65 8.45 -10.60
C LEU A 161 -31.00 9.23 -9.33
N ILE A 162 -30.15 9.17 -8.29
CA ILE A 162 -30.35 9.92 -7.04
C ILE A 162 -30.34 11.43 -7.31
N LEU A 163 -29.42 11.92 -8.15
CA LEU A 163 -29.37 13.34 -8.54
C LEU A 163 -30.61 13.78 -9.31
N CYS A 164 -31.13 12.95 -10.22
CA CYS A 164 -32.39 13.23 -10.91
C CYS A 164 -33.54 13.33 -9.90
N ILE A 165 -33.70 12.34 -9.01
CA ILE A 165 -34.77 12.35 -8.01
C ILE A 165 -34.65 13.59 -7.10
N ALA A 166 -33.45 13.92 -6.63
CA ALA A 166 -33.20 15.12 -5.84
C ALA A 166 -33.58 16.39 -6.61
N GLY A 167 -33.24 16.48 -7.89
CA GLY A 167 -33.63 17.59 -8.76
C GLY A 167 -35.15 17.73 -8.93
N ILE A 168 -35.88 16.62 -9.07
CA ILE A 168 -37.36 16.61 -9.14
C ILE A 168 -37.97 17.06 -7.82
N CYS A 169 -37.53 16.48 -6.70
CA CYS A 169 -38.03 16.81 -5.37
C CYS A 169 -37.80 18.29 -5.05
N ILE A 170 -36.59 18.78 -5.25
CA ILE A 170 -36.27 20.19 -4.97
C ILE A 170 -36.99 21.10 -5.96
N GLY A 171 -37.01 20.78 -7.26
CA GLY A 171 -37.67 21.60 -8.27
C GLY A 171 -39.18 21.74 -8.06
N THR A 172 -39.85 20.69 -7.58
CA THR A 172 -41.28 20.70 -7.26
C THR A 172 -41.60 21.44 -5.96
N ILE A 173 -40.81 21.22 -4.89
CA ILE A 173 -40.96 21.92 -3.60
C ILE A 173 -40.70 23.42 -3.76
N ALA A 174 -39.73 23.77 -4.59
CA ALA A 174 -39.28 25.13 -4.80
C ALA A 174 -40.20 25.98 -5.68
N ARG A 175 -41.37 25.47 -6.12
CA ARG A 175 -42.27 26.20 -7.02
C ARG A 175 -42.48 27.63 -6.51
N VAL A 176 -42.09 28.59 -7.35
CA VAL A 176 -41.91 29.99 -6.99
C VAL A 176 -43.16 30.54 -6.26
N ARG A 177 -43.03 30.79 -4.95
CA ARG A 177 -43.86 31.75 -4.22
C ARG A 177 -43.16 33.10 -4.32
N ASP A 178 -43.86 34.10 -4.83
CA ASP A 178 -43.28 35.40 -5.17
C ASP A 178 -42.70 36.19 -3.97
N ASP A 179 -42.95 35.74 -2.73
CA ASP A 179 -42.60 36.46 -1.51
C ASP A 179 -41.12 36.33 -1.08
N SER A 180 -40.35 35.35 -1.58
CA SER A 180 -38.97 35.09 -1.10
C SER A 180 -37.87 35.01 -2.17
N PHE A 181 -38.13 35.47 -3.40
CA PHE A 181 -37.17 35.45 -4.53
C PHE A 181 -36.53 34.07 -4.80
N GLY A 182 -37.12 32.98 -4.29
CA GLY A 182 -36.56 31.64 -4.42
C GLY A 182 -35.26 31.41 -3.63
N VAL A 183 -34.88 32.28 -2.69
CA VAL A 183 -33.63 32.13 -1.91
C VAL A 183 -33.55 30.77 -1.20
N ALA A 184 -34.68 30.32 -0.63
CA ALA A 184 -34.77 29.01 0.01
C ALA A 184 -34.50 27.85 -0.98
N SER A 185 -34.97 27.98 -2.23
CA SER A 185 -34.76 26.94 -3.25
C SER A 185 -33.30 26.76 -3.61
N TYR A 186 -32.57 27.86 -3.81
CA TYR A 186 -31.12 27.81 -4.07
C TYR A 186 -30.36 27.24 -2.87
N GLY A 187 -30.75 27.59 -1.64
CA GLY A 187 -30.20 26.98 -0.42
C GLY A 187 -30.33 25.45 -0.41
N TYR A 188 -31.52 24.92 -0.70
CA TYR A 188 -31.73 23.47 -0.78
C TYR A 188 -30.94 22.82 -1.92
N THR A 189 -30.84 23.46 -3.09
CA THR A 189 -30.01 22.93 -4.20
C THR A 189 -28.54 22.83 -3.81
N ILE A 190 -28.00 23.87 -3.16
CA ILE A 190 -26.59 23.91 -2.74
C ILE A 190 -26.32 22.81 -1.73
N MET A 191 -27.16 22.65 -0.70
CA MET A 191 -26.96 21.59 0.29
C MET A 191 -27.05 20.20 -0.34
N ALA A 192 -28.09 19.93 -1.13
CA ALA A 192 -28.31 18.61 -1.70
C ALA A 192 -27.17 18.20 -2.66
N VAL A 193 -26.77 19.10 -3.55
CA VAL A 193 -25.71 18.84 -4.53
C VAL A 193 -24.34 18.71 -3.86
N SER A 194 -24.07 19.52 -2.82
CA SER A 194 -22.81 19.41 -2.05
C SER A 194 -22.71 18.05 -1.37
N LEU A 195 -23.74 17.63 -0.63
CA LEU A 195 -23.71 16.36 0.10
C LEU A 195 -23.59 15.15 -0.85
N LEU A 196 -24.37 15.13 -1.93
CA LEU A 196 -24.35 14.03 -2.90
C LEU A 196 -23.00 13.95 -3.63
N CYS A 197 -22.40 15.09 -4.01
CA CYS A 197 -21.09 15.09 -4.67
C CYS A 197 -19.94 14.76 -3.72
N GLN A 198 -20.01 15.20 -2.46
CA GLN A 198 -19.01 14.89 -1.45
C GLN A 198 -18.96 13.39 -1.14
N LEU A 199 -20.12 12.76 -0.95
CA LEU A 199 -20.23 11.30 -0.76
C LEU A 199 -19.66 10.52 -1.95
N ALA A 200 -19.86 11.00 -3.17
CA ALA A 200 -19.29 10.39 -4.37
C ALA A 200 -17.74 10.54 -4.42
N ALA A 201 -17.21 11.70 -4.03
CA ALA A 201 -15.77 11.96 -3.98
C ALA A 201 -15.06 11.08 -2.93
N LEU A 202 -15.64 10.90 -1.75
CA LEU A 202 -15.11 10.01 -0.72
C LEU A 202 -14.98 8.56 -1.21
N ARG A 203 -16.05 8.05 -1.84
CA ARG A 203 -16.10 6.67 -2.36
C ARG A 203 -15.14 6.45 -3.52
N SER A 204 -14.81 7.49 -4.28
CA SER A 204 -13.80 7.42 -5.33
C SER A 204 -12.44 7.08 -4.74
N PHE A 205 -11.90 7.93 -3.85
CA PHE A 205 -10.46 7.95 -3.57
C PHE A 205 -10.01 6.92 -2.52
N SER A 206 -10.86 6.55 -1.57
CA SER A 206 -10.47 5.66 -0.46
C SER A 206 -10.02 4.25 -0.86
N PRO A 207 -10.71 3.50 -1.76
CA PRO A 207 -10.34 2.10 -2.03
C PRO A 207 -8.99 1.96 -2.77
N GLU A 208 -8.55 3.00 -3.47
CA GLU A 208 -7.36 2.94 -4.33
C GLU A 208 -6.07 3.40 -3.63
N LYS A 209 -6.14 3.88 -2.38
CA LYS A 209 -4.95 4.32 -1.61
C LYS A 209 -3.86 3.25 -1.56
N LEU A 210 -4.24 1.99 -1.36
CA LEU A 210 -3.32 0.86 -1.26
C LEU A 210 -2.56 0.64 -2.59
N GLN A 211 -3.26 0.78 -3.72
CA GLN A 211 -2.65 0.66 -5.03
C GLN A 211 -1.71 1.84 -5.31
N TYR A 212 -2.13 3.05 -4.94
CA TYR A 212 -1.31 4.25 -5.02
C TYR A 212 0.03 4.09 -4.28
N TRP A 213 0.02 3.60 -3.02
CA TRP A 213 1.25 3.39 -2.25
C TRP A 213 2.20 2.39 -2.90
N ARG A 214 1.68 1.27 -3.41
CA ARG A 214 2.49 0.28 -4.15
C ARG A 214 3.11 0.88 -5.42
N GLU A 215 2.34 1.66 -6.17
CA GLU A 215 2.83 2.30 -7.39
C GLU A 215 3.85 3.40 -7.09
N ARG A 216 3.68 4.12 -5.97
CA ARG A 216 4.63 5.10 -5.46
C ARG A 216 5.96 4.45 -5.07
N GLU A 217 5.92 3.33 -4.35
CA GLU A 217 7.11 2.56 -3.95
C GLU A 217 7.87 2.02 -5.17
N SER A 218 7.16 1.75 -6.27
CA SER A 218 7.78 1.34 -7.54
C SER A 218 8.44 2.48 -8.35
N GLY A 219 8.34 3.73 -7.88
CA GLY A 219 8.95 4.91 -8.49
C GLY A 219 8.10 5.63 -9.55
N MET A 220 6.78 5.42 -9.58
CA MET A 220 5.88 6.13 -10.51
C MET A 220 5.54 7.55 -10.02
N SER A 221 5.24 8.45 -10.95
CA SER A 221 5.01 9.87 -10.63
C SER A 221 3.64 10.10 -10.02
N THR A 222 3.60 10.78 -8.87
CA THR A 222 2.36 11.09 -8.15
C THR A 222 1.55 12.19 -8.80
N LEU A 223 2.23 13.16 -9.41
CA LEU A 223 1.57 14.25 -10.12
C LEU A 223 0.78 13.73 -11.33
N ALA A 224 1.34 12.81 -12.11
CA ALA A 224 0.63 12.20 -13.23
C ALA A 224 -0.60 11.42 -12.77
N TYR A 225 -0.47 10.65 -11.67
CA TYR A 225 -1.59 9.92 -11.07
C TYR A 225 -2.69 10.86 -10.60
N PHE A 226 -2.34 11.90 -9.85
CA PHE A 226 -3.29 12.87 -9.31
C PHE A 226 -4.01 13.63 -10.42
N LEU A 227 -3.28 14.15 -11.41
CA LEU A 227 -3.86 14.90 -12.53
C LEU A 227 -4.77 14.01 -13.39
N ALA A 228 -4.35 12.78 -13.68
CA ALA A 228 -5.17 11.85 -14.48
C ALA A 228 -6.50 11.56 -13.78
N ARG A 229 -6.46 11.47 -12.45
CA ARG A 229 -7.66 11.23 -11.65
C ARG A 229 -8.56 12.46 -11.54
N ASP A 230 -7.97 13.61 -11.24
CA ASP A 230 -8.67 14.89 -11.16
C ASP A 230 -9.43 15.18 -12.46
N THR A 231 -8.79 14.98 -13.62
CA THR A 231 -9.44 15.18 -14.92
C THR A 231 -10.64 14.27 -15.18
N ILE A 232 -10.57 12.98 -14.84
CA ILE A 232 -11.71 12.05 -15.00
C ILE A 232 -12.83 12.34 -14.01
N ASP A 233 -12.49 12.59 -12.75
CA ASP A 233 -13.50 12.89 -11.73
C ASP A 233 -14.15 14.25 -11.99
N HIS A 234 -13.41 15.26 -12.46
CA HIS A 234 -13.96 16.55 -12.88
C HIS A 234 -14.92 16.42 -14.07
N PHE A 235 -14.56 15.62 -15.09
CA PHE A 235 -15.45 15.34 -16.21
C PHE A 235 -16.77 14.70 -15.75
N ASN A 236 -16.70 13.67 -14.91
CA ASN A 236 -17.88 13.01 -14.37
C ASN A 236 -18.75 13.98 -13.54
N THR A 237 -18.10 14.81 -12.74
CA THR A 237 -18.74 15.82 -11.91
C THR A 237 -19.45 16.89 -12.74
N ALA A 238 -18.84 17.35 -13.83
CA ALA A 238 -19.45 18.29 -14.77
C ALA A 238 -20.73 17.71 -15.40
N VAL A 239 -20.75 16.41 -15.71
CA VAL A 239 -21.94 15.71 -16.20
C VAL A 239 -23.03 15.63 -15.11
N LYS A 240 -22.66 15.32 -13.87
CA LYS A 240 -23.58 15.32 -12.71
C LYS A 240 -24.28 16.68 -12.54
N SER A 241 -23.53 17.77 -12.68
CA SER A 241 -24.05 19.14 -12.64
C SER A 241 -25.11 19.40 -13.71
N ILE A 242 -24.86 18.98 -14.96
CA ILE A 242 -25.79 19.17 -16.08
C ILE A 242 -27.10 18.41 -15.82
N ILE A 243 -27.01 17.16 -15.37
CA ILE A 243 -28.18 16.30 -15.13
C ILE A 243 -29.07 16.89 -14.02
N PHE A 244 -28.47 17.30 -12.91
CA PHE A 244 -29.19 17.95 -11.82
C PHE A 244 -29.87 19.24 -12.30
N LEU A 245 -29.11 20.12 -12.96
CA LEU A 245 -29.60 21.41 -13.42
C LEU A 245 -30.74 21.25 -14.44
N SER A 246 -30.62 20.32 -15.38
CA SER A 246 -31.65 20.00 -16.37
C SER A 246 -32.96 19.61 -15.69
N THR A 247 -32.88 18.77 -14.66
CA THR A 247 -34.07 18.31 -13.94
C THR A 247 -34.67 19.45 -13.11
N PHE A 248 -33.85 20.21 -12.39
CA PHE A 248 -34.30 21.35 -11.59
C PHE A 248 -34.98 22.44 -12.44
N TYR A 249 -34.40 22.80 -13.58
CA TYR A 249 -34.98 23.81 -14.50
C TYR A 249 -36.33 23.38 -15.05
N PHE A 250 -36.50 22.10 -15.38
CA PHE A 250 -37.75 21.58 -15.92
C PHE A 250 -38.94 21.77 -14.95
N PHE A 251 -38.71 21.63 -13.65
CA PHE A 251 -39.78 21.73 -12.64
C PHE A 251 -39.95 23.13 -12.03
N ASN A 252 -38.87 23.93 -11.96
CA ASN A 252 -38.88 25.21 -11.24
C ASN A 252 -38.99 26.44 -12.13
N ASN A 253 -38.59 26.37 -13.42
CA ASN A 253 -38.45 27.51 -14.34
C ASN A 253 -37.86 28.77 -13.64
N PRO A 254 -36.64 28.69 -13.11
CA PRO A 254 -36.03 29.82 -12.42
C PRO A 254 -35.77 30.98 -13.40
N ARG A 255 -35.82 32.22 -12.90
CA ARG A 255 -35.61 33.44 -13.72
C ARG A 255 -34.16 33.60 -14.23
N SER A 256 -33.19 32.95 -13.58
CA SER A 256 -31.76 33.04 -13.92
C SER A 256 -31.42 32.21 -15.17
N THR A 257 -30.45 32.66 -15.96
CA THR A 257 -30.03 31.95 -17.16
C THR A 257 -29.38 30.60 -16.79
N LEU A 258 -29.61 29.58 -17.63
CA LEU A 258 -29.06 28.24 -17.41
C LEU A 258 -27.53 28.25 -17.33
N ARG A 259 -26.87 29.12 -18.11
CA ARG A 259 -25.40 29.21 -18.17
C ARG A 259 -24.81 29.74 -16.87
N ASP A 260 -25.41 30.79 -16.30
CA ASP A 260 -24.89 31.40 -15.06
C ASP A 260 -25.04 30.43 -13.89
N ASN A 261 -26.22 29.79 -13.78
CA ASN A 261 -26.46 28.78 -12.74
C ASN A 261 -25.57 27.55 -12.93
N TYR A 262 -25.26 27.15 -14.17
CA TYR A 262 -24.33 26.05 -14.43
C TYR A 262 -22.90 26.38 -13.98
N LEU A 263 -22.40 27.58 -14.29
CA LEU A 263 -21.05 28.01 -13.88
C LEU A 263 -20.91 28.06 -12.36
N VAL A 264 -21.92 28.60 -11.66
CA VAL A 264 -21.93 28.64 -10.19
C VAL A 264 -21.95 27.24 -9.60
N LEU A 265 -22.80 26.35 -10.13
CA LEU A 265 -22.89 24.97 -9.65
C LEU A 265 -21.60 24.19 -9.91
N LEU A 266 -20.97 24.38 -11.08
CA LEU A 266 -19.70 23.74 -11.43
C LEU A 266 -18.57 24.20 -10.51
N ALA A 267 -18.47 25.50 -10.24
CA ALA A 267 -17.48 26.05 -9.31
C ALA A 267 -17.68 25.52 -7.89
N LEU A 268 -18.94 25.46 -7.44
CA LEU A 268 -19.29 24.92 -6.13
C LEU A 268 -18.88 23.45 -6.00
N ILE A 269 -19.20 22.62 -6.98
CA ILE A 269 -18.89 21.19 -6.90
C ILE A 269 -17.38 20.95 -7.03
N TYR A 270 -16.65 21.79 -7.78
CA TYR A 270 -15.20 21.73 -7.80
C TYR A 270 -14.59 21.98 -6.40
N CYS A 271 -15.11 22.97 -5.66
CA CYS A 271 -14.67 23.21 -4.28
C CYS A 271 -15.03 22.03 -3.36
N VAL A 272 -16.25 21.50 -3.45
CA VAL A 272 -16.72 20.39 -2.61
C VAL A 272 -15.95 19.10 -2.88
N THR A 273 -15.64 18.79 -4.14
CA THR A 273 -14.83 17.61 -4.50
C THR A 273 -13.40 17.73 -4.00
N GLY A 274 -12.80 18.93 -4.06
CA GLY A 274 -11.49 19.21 -3.46
C GLY A 274 -11.48 18.97 -1.95
N ILE A 275 -12.51 19.43 -1.23
CA ILE A 275 -12.69 19.16 0.20
C ILE A 275 -12.88 17.64 0.43
N GLY A 276 -13.72 16.98 -0.37
CA GLY A 276 -13.91 15.54 -0.31
C GLY A 276 -12.60 14.75 -0.45
N TYR A 277 -11.68 15.21 -1.30
CA TYR A 277 -10.37 14.58 -1.44
C TYR A 277 -9.49 14.76 -0.20
N THR A 278 -9.44 15.94 0.39
CA THR A 278 -8.66 16.15 1.63
C THR A 278 -9.20 15.28 2.76
N PHE A 279 -10.52 15.21 2.94
CA PHE A 279 -11.15 14.30 3.89
C PHE A 279 -10.87 12.84 3.57
N SER A 280 -10.95 12.46 2.29
CA SER A 280 -10.68 11.08 1.87
C SER A 280 -9.25 10.65 2.17
N VAL A 281 -8.27 11.56 2.20
CA VAL A 281 -6.88 11.25 2.52
C VAL A 281 -6.71 11.00 4.02
N TRP A 282 -7.31 11.87 4.85
CA TRP A 282 -7.14 11.88 6.30
C TRP A 282 -7.92 10.78 7.02
N PHE A 283 -9.10 10.42 6.51
CA PHE A 283 -9.99 9.44 7.15
C PHE A 283 -10.11 8.15 6.33
N GLU A 284 -10.35 7.04 7.02
CA GLU A 284 -10.83 5.81 6.40
C GLU A 284 -12.34 5.93 6.11
N LEU A 285 -12.79 5.28 5.03
CA LEU A 285 -14.13 5.47 4.43
C LEU A 285 -15.29 5.36 5.44
N GLY A 286 -15.18 4.48 6.43
CA GLY A 286 -16.21 4.29 7.47
C GLY A 286 -16.29 5.44 8.50
N LEU A 287 -15.17 6.05 8.85
CA LEU A 287 -15.13 7.18 9.81
C LEU A 287 -15.52 8.50 9.14
N ALA A 288 -15.15 8.69 7.87
CA ALA A 288 -15.51 9.88 7.11
C ALA A 288 -17.04 10.02 6.91
N GLN A 289 -17.72 8.92 6.59
CA GLN A 289 -19.18 8.91 6.39
C GLN A 289 -19.95 9.19 7.70
N LEU A 290 -19.47 8.67 8.83
CA LEU A 290 -20.09 8.91 10.15
C LEU A 290 -19.89 10.37 10.60
N TRP A 291 -18.71 10.92 10.37
CA TRP A 291 -18.41 12.32 10.72
C TRP A 291 -19.27 13.29 9.91
N GLU A 292 -19.41 13.08 8.60
CA GLU A 292 -20.23 13.93 7.74
C GLU A 292 -21.70 13.92 8.15
N LEU A 293 -22.28 12.74 8.40
CA LEU A 293 -23.64 12.63 8.91
C LEU A 293 -23.82 13.42 10.21
N ASN A 294 -22.88 13.29 11.14
CA ASN A 294 -22.96 13.97 12.43
C ASN A 294 -22.83 15.51 12.31
N GLN A 295 -22.02 16.00 11.38
CA GLN A 295 -21.84 17.43 11.14
C GLN A 295 -23.07 18.08 10.49
N THR A 296 -23.76 17.38 9.59
CA THR A 296 -25.07 17.84 9.05
C THR A 296 -26.18 17.86 10.10
N PHE A 297 -26.19 16.93 11.06
CA PHE A 297 -27.21 16.90 12.11
C PHE A 297 -26.99 17.98 13.18
N HIS A 298 -25.75 18.39 13.44
CA HIS A 298 -25.43 19.48 14.37
C HIS A 298 -25.61 20.89 13.78
N GLY A 299 -25.83 21.00 12.46
CA GLY A 299 -26.11 22.27 11.75
C GLY A 299 -27.58 22.54 11.47
N LEU A 300 -28.49 21.65 11.90
CA LEU A 300 -29.95 21.83 11.94
C LEU A 300 -30.38 22.35 13.32
#